data_AF-A0A7S1CXS8-F1
#
_entry.id   AF-A0A7S1CXS8-F1
#
_cell.length_a   1.000
_cell.length_b   1.000
_cell.length_c   1.000
_cell.angle_alpha   90.00
_cell.angle_beta   90.00
_cell.angle_gamma   90.00
#
_symmetry.space_group_name_H-M   'P 1'
#
loop_
_entity.id
_entity.type
_entity.pdbx_description
1 polymer ?
#
loop_
_entity_poly.entity_id
_entity_poly.type
_entity_poly.pdbx_seq_one_letter_code
_entity_poly.pdbx_strand_id
1 'polypeptide(L)'
;SLSQHHSLSASMIARVVLVCLLASVSGFTVVPSKQTPQSCLQASRRDILVQTGIFGGSLLLGDVVNAEPRPMWLTEPTEEFKANEAKSMEFKRAQLAQKAKFVTVIDRLSTESKTEAALVGDLNELQDLVIATRGLPLGIKKEELYKTIRRKKAQGFWPTAVEYAYQALIREIAYQQSPNTERDESNPL
;
A
#
# COMPACT_ATOMS: atom_id res chain seq x y z
N SER A 1 21.11 63.14 48.44
CA SER A 1 20.03 62.93 47.46
C SER A 1 19.70 61.44 47.44
N LEU A 2 18.54 61.02 47.98
CA LEU A 2 17.31 60.70 47.21
C LEU A 2 17.60 59.70 46.07
N SER A 3 16.94 58.54 45.91
CA SER A 3 15.71 57.94 46.44
C SER A 3 15.74 56.46 45.95
N GLN A 4 15.74 55.45 46.83
CA GLN A 4 14.64 54.53 47.16
C GLN A 4 13.89 53.80 46.00
N HIS A 5 13.47 52.56 46.34
CA HIS A 5 12.33 51.76 45.81
C HIS A 5 12.61 50.91 44.55
N HIS A 6 12.40 49.59 44.43
CA HIS A 6 11.61 48.52 45.09
C HIS A 6 12.31 47.17 44.77
N SER A 7 12.60 46.23 45.69
CA SER A 7 11.74 45.35 46.49
C SER A 7 11.13 44.15 45.75
N LEU A 8 11.54 42.93 46.18
CA LEU A 8 10.73 41.69 46.30
C LEU A 8 10.39 40.99 44.96
N SER A 9 10.50 39.67 44.77
CA SER A 9 10.11 38.58 45.66
C SER A 9 10.66 37.25 45.13
N ALA A 10 11.51 36.60 45.92
CA ALA A 10 11.63 35.16 45.96
C ALA A 10 10.50 34.64 46.88
N SER A 11 9.45 34.05 46.30
CA SER A 11 8.31 33.36 46.95
C SER A 11 7.40 32.96 45.78
N MET A 12 6.94 31.74 45.52
CA MET A 12 6.56 30.57 46.31
C MET A 12 6.76 29.35 45.38
N ILE A 13 7.38 28.24 45.76
CA ILE A 13 6.87 27.25 46.70
C ILE A 13 5.48 26.72 46.30
N ALA A 14 5.50 25.49 45.78
CA ALA A 14 4.53 24.42 46.01
C ALA A 14 3.03 24.75 45.97
N ARG A 15 2.36 24.29 44.90
CA ARG A 15 1.00 23.74 44.95
C ARG A 15 0.94 22.54 44.00
N VAL A 16 1.10 21.32 44.52
CA VAL A 16 0.01 20.44 45.00
C VAL A 16 -0.67 19.72 43.84
N VAL A 17 -0.25 18.46 43.70
CA VAL A 17 -1.01 17.25 43.37
C VAL A 17 -2.52 17.47 43.20
N LEU A 18 -3.06 17.15 42.02
CA LEU A 18 -4.44 16.69 41.90
C LEU A 18 -4.50 15.46 40.99
N VAL A 19 -4.66 14.32 41.65
CA VAL A 19 -5.11 13.05 41.11
C VAL A 19 -6.57 13.22 40.66
N CYS A 20 -6.87 12.91 39.39
CA CYS A 20 -8.23 12.58 38.98
C CYS A 20 -8.21 11.26 38.21
N LEU A 21 -8.54 10.23 38.97
CA LEU A 21 -8.83 8.86 38.59
C LEU A 21 -10.29 8.86 38.10
N LEU A 22 -10.54 8.62 36.82
CA LEU A 22 -11.88 8.27 36.34
C LEU A 22 -11.78 7.14 35.31
N ALA A 23 -12.31 6.00 35.77
CA ALA A 23 -12.64 4.84 34.97
C ALA A 23 -13.79 5.16 34.01
N SER A 24 -13.70 4.69 32.77
CA SER A 24 -14.85 4.57 31.85
C SER A 24 -14.79 3.25 31.10
N VAL A 25 -15.41 2.26 31.76
CA VAL A 25 -16.34 1.25 31.25
C VAL A 25 -16.24 0.85 29.76
N SER A 26 -15.96 -0.44 29.59
CA SER A 26 -16.10 -1.29 28.42
C SER A 26 -17.44 -1.14 27.70
N GLY A 27 -17.39 -0.99 26.37
CA GLY A 27 -18.54 -1.05 25.49
C GLY A 27 -18.18 -1.65 24.13
N PHE A 28 -17.76 -2.93 24.09
CA PHE A 28 -17.72 -3.68 22.84
C PHE A 28 -19.13 -4.18 22.54
N THR A 29 -19.86 -3.48 21.68
CA THR A 29 -21.05 -4.02 21.03
C THR A 29 -20.61 -4.87 19.85
N VAL A 30 -20.61 -6.19 20.07
CA VAL A 30 -20.46 -7.17 19.00
C VAL A 30 -21.72 -7.10 18.12
N VAL A 31 -21.55 -6.65 16.88
CA VAL A 31 -22.59 -6.72 15.85
C VAL A 31 -22.74 -8.20 15.44
N PRO A 32 -23.94 -8.79 15.47
CA PRO A 32 -24.16 -10.12 14.90
C PRO A 32 -24.07 -10.03 13.38
N SER A 33 -22.96 -10.50 12.82
CA SER A 33 -22.83 -10.78 11.39
C SER A 33 -23.77 -11.93 11.04
N LYS A 34 -24.77 -11.66 10.19
CA LYS A 34 -25.55 -12.70 9.52
C LYS A 34 -24.60 -13.54 8.66
N GLN A 35 -24.30 -14.75 9.11
CA GLN A 35 -23.58 -15.75 8.32
C GLN A 35 -24.46 -16.15 7.12
N THR A 36 -24.04 -15.73 5.93
CA THR A 36 -24.45 -16.37 4.69
C THR A 36 -23.85 -17.79 4.68
N PRO A 37 -24.62 -18.85 4.40
CA PRO A 37 -24.06 -20.18 4.28
C PRO A 37 -23.23 -20.23 2.99
N GLN A 38 -21.91 -20.09 3.11
CA GLN A 38 -21.01 -20.50 2.05
C GLN A 38 -20.81 -22.00 2.17
N SER A 39 -21.47 -22.72 1.27
CA SER A 39 -21.07 -24.05 0.84
C SER A 39 -19.62 -23.99 0.35
N CYS A 40 -18.69 -24.56 1.12
CA CYS A 40 -17.48 -25.09 0.55
C CYS A 40 -17.19 -26.43 1.22
N LEU A 41 -17.17 -27.45 0.37
CA LEU A 41 -16.75 -28.81 0.68
C LEU A 41 -15.30 -28.76 1.21
N GLN A 42 -15.13 -28.63 2.52
CA GLN A 42 -13.87 -28.94 3.17
C GLN A 42 -13.76 -30.45 3.30
N ALA A 43 -13.32 -31.09 2.23
CA ALA A 43 -12.75 -32.43 2.30
C ALA A 43 -11.44 -32.35 3.09
N SER A 44 -11.52 -32.53 4.41
CA SER A 44 -10.37 -32.88 5.23
C SER A 44 -9.90 -34.27 4.83
N ARG A 45 -8.78 -34.35 4.11
CA ARG A 45 -8.03 -35.59 3.84
C ARG A 45 -6.55 -35.37 4.18
N ARG A 46 -6.26 -35.21 5.47
CA ARG A 46 -4.94 -35.45 6.04
C ARG A 46 -5.08 -36.04 7.44
N ASP A 47 -5.71 -37.21 7.48
CA ASP A 47 -5.43 -38.21 8.50
C ASP A 47 -4.95 -39.45 7.77
N ILE A 48 -4.06 -40.21 8.41
CA ILE A 48 -3.29 -41.36 7.92
C ILE A 48 -1.95 -40.97 7.28
N LEU A 49 -0.90 -40.87 8.09
CA LEU A 49 0.15 -41.90 8.19
C LEU A 49 1.40 -41.30 8.87
N VAL A 50 1.36 -41.14 10.20
CA VAL A 50 2.58 -40.99 11.02
C VAL A 50 2.86 -42.32 11.69
N GLN A 51 3.59 -43.14 10.97
CA GLN A 51 4.82 -43.81 11.42
C GLN A 51 4.92 -44.24 12.89
N THR A 52 4.77 -45.55 13.14
CA THR A 52 5.61 -46.33 14.07
C THR A 52 5.34 -47.83 13.88
N GLY A 53 6.38 -48.65 13.68
CA GLY A 53 6.27 -50.11 13.83
C GLY A 53 7.21 -50.91 12.93
N ILE A 54 8.41 -51.17 13.43
CA ILE A 54 9.37 -52.17 12.94
C ILE A 54 8.75 -53.57 13.07
N PHE A 55 8.81 -54.44 12.05
CA PHE A 55 9.15 -55.89 12.12
C PHE A 55 8.80 -56.65 10.83
N GLY A 56 9.73 -57.50 10.38
CA GLY A 56 9.39 -58.79 9.76
C GLY A 56 9.20 -58.80 8.25
N GLY A 57 10.07 -59.55 7.56
CA GLY A 57 10.13 -59.58 6.11
C GLY A 57 8.88 -60.14 5.41
N SER A 58 8.72 -59.74 4.16
CA SER A 58 8.38 -60.69 3.11
C SER A 58 8.85 -60.15 1.77
N LEU A 59 9.54 -61.05 1.09
CA LEU A 59 10.09 -60.96 -0.25
C LEU A 59 8.94 -60.80 -1.25
N LEU A 60 8.88 -59.66 -1.95
CA LEU A 60 8.27 -59.59 -3.27
C LEU A 60 9.30 -58.96 -4.20
N LEU A 61 10.02 -59.83 -4.90
CA LEU A 61 10.65 -59.55 -6.18
C LEU A 61 9.54 -59.00 -7.10
N GLY A 62 9.37 -57.68 -7.09
CA GLY A 62 8.62 -56.96 -8.10
C GLY A 62 9.58 -56.66 -9.24
N ASP A 63 9.35 -57.29 -10.38
CA ASP A 63 10.10 -57.09 -11.61
C ASP A 63 10.48 -55.61 -11.80
N VAL A 64 11.74 -55.37 -12.15
CA VAL A 64 12.18 -54.10 -12.73
C VAL A 64 11.58 -54.05 -14.13
N VAL A 65 10.27 -53.81 -14.20
CA VAL A 65 9.61 -53.40 -15.43
C VAL A 65 10.24 -52.06 -15.76
N ASN A 66 11.18 -52.12 -16.71
CA ASN A 66 11.66 -51.00 -17.47
C ASN A 66 10.44 -50.37 -18.16
N ALA A 67 9.69 -49.56 -17.41
CA ALA A 67 8.62 -48.76 -17.96
C ALA A 67 9.31 -47.76 -18.88
N GLU A 68 9.09 -47.89 -20.19
CA GLU A 68 9.41 -46.81 -21.13
C GLU A 68 8.89 -45.50 -20.51
N PRO A 69 9.73 -44.45 -20.42
CA PRO A 69 9.30 -43.19 -19.86
C PRO A 69 8.07 -42.76 -20.66
N ARG A 70 6.92 -42.71 -19.98
CA ARG A 70 5.63 -42.33 -20.59
C ARG A 70 5.90 -41.07 -21.42
N PRO A 71 5.50 -41.03 -22.70
CA PRO A 71 5.81 -39.90 -23.56
C PRO A 71 5.39 -38.62 -22.84
N MET A 72 6.39 -37.84 -22.48
CA MET A 72 6.23 -36.70 -21.60
C MET A 72 5.68 -35.57 -22.46
N TRP A 73 4.35 -35.45 -22.54
CA TRP A 73 3.66 -34.46 -23.39
C TRP A 73 3.80 -33.00 -22.94
N LEU A 74 4.78 -32.72 -22.08
CA LEU A 74 5.27 -31.38 -21.79
C LEU A 74 6.66 -31.25 -22.43
N THR A 75 6.68 -31.30 -23.76
CA THR A 75 7.76 -30.73 -24.58
C THR A 75 7.99 -29.28 -24.16
N GLU A 76 9.23 -28.81 -24.31
CA GLU A 76 9.69 -27.47 -23.91
C GLU A 76 8.65 -26.39 -24.15
N PRO A 77 8.53 -25.37 -23.26
CA PRO A 77 7.58 -24.29 -23.45
C PRO A 77 7.70 -23.76 -24.88
N THR A 78 6.60 -23.86 -25.63
CA THR A 78 6.51 -23.45 -27.02
C THR A 78 7.13 -22.06 -27.16
N GLU A 79 7.82 -21.77 -28.26
CA GLU A 79 8.50 -20.46 -28.41
C GLU A 79 7.55 -19.27 -28.18
N GLU A 80 6.27 -19.45 -28.53
CA GLU A 80 5.19 -18.49 -28.24
C GLU A 80 4.95 -18.26 -26.75
N PHE A 81 5.06 -19.30 -25.92
CA PHE A 81 4.95 -19.20 -24.46
C PHE A 81 6.14 -18.43 -23.88
N LYS A 82 7.37 -18.74 -24.32
CA LYS A 82 8.59 -18.02 -23.90
C LYS A 82 8.51 -16.53 -24.28
N ALA A 83 8.00 -16.23 -25.48
CA ALA A 83 7.80 -14.85 -25.95
C ALA A 83 6.72 -14.11 -25.13
N ASN A 84 5.63 -14.79 -24.75
CA ASN A 84 4.58 -14.17 -23.93
C ASN A 84 5.02 -13.99 -22.46
N GLU A 85 5.82 -14.91 -21.93
CA GLU A 85 6.44 -14.79 -20.61
C GLU A 85 7.41 -13.60 -20.57
N ALA A 86 8.24 -13.43 -21.61
CA ALA A 86 9.12 -12.27 -21.74
C ALA A 86 8.34 -10.95 -21.75
N LYS A 87 7.27 -10.86 -22.56
CA LYS A 87 6.39 -9.67 -22.59
C LYS A 87 5.75 -9.38 -21.23
N SER A 88 5.30 -10.42 -20.53
CA SER A 88 4.72 -10.29 -19.19
C SER A 88 5.74 -9.77 -18.17
N MET A 89 6.99 -10.25 -18.26
CA MET A 89 8.09 -9.80 -17.40
C MET A 89 8.50 -8.36 -17.71
N GLU A 90 8.58 -7.99 -18.97
CA GLU A 90 8.86 -6.62 -19.40
C GLU A 90 7.78 -5.64 -18.93
N PHE A 91 6.51 -6.01 -19.06
CA PHE A 91 5.40 -5.20 -18.58
C PHE A 91 5.43 -5.02 -17.06
N LYS A 92 5.71 -6.09 -16.30
CA LYS A 92 5.90 -6.01 -14.84
C LYS A 92 7.08 -5.11 -14.47
N ARG A 93 8.21 -5.22 -15.19
CA ARG A 93 9.37 -4.34 -14.98
C ARG A 93 9.04 -2.88 -15.27
N ALA A 94 8.32 -2.59 -16.35
CA ALA A 94 7.91 -1.23 -16.69
C ALA A 94 6.99 -0.63 -15.61
N GLN A 95 6.02 -1.39 -15.11
CA GLN A 95 5.16 -0.95 -14.01
C GLN A 95 5.93 -0.71 -12.70
N LEU A 96 6.88 -1.59 -12.38
CA LEU A 96 7.73 -1.41 -11.19
C LEU A 96 8.61 -0.16 -11.31
N ALA A 97 9.12 0.14 -12.51
CA ALA A 97 9.89 1.35 -12.76
C ALA A 97 9.03 2.62 -12.59
N GLN A 98 7.79 2.62 -13.08
CA GLN A 98 6.85 3.73 -12.87
C GLN A 98 6.51 3.90 -11.39
N LYS A 99 6.27 2.80 -10.68
CA LYS A 99 6.02 2.82 -9.23
C LYS A 99 7.22 3.38 -8.47
N ALA A 100 8.44 2.98 -8.82
CA ALA A 100 9.66 3.48 -8.18
C ALA A 100 9.79 4.99 -8.33
N LYS A 101 9.59 5.53 -9.54
CA LYS A 101 9.57 6.99 -9.79
C LYS A 101 8.51 7.70 -8.93
N PHE A 102 7.31 7.16 -8.89
CA PHE A 102 6.22 7.75 -8.10
C PHE A 102 6.56 7.80 -6.60
N VAL A 103 7.13 6.72 -6.06
CA VAL A 103 7.56 6.67 -4.65
C VAL A 103 8.70 7.66 -4.39
N THR A 104 9.67 7.79 -5.30
CA THR A 104 10.76 8.77 -5.11
C THR A 104 10.25 10.21 -5.02
N VAL A 105 9.23 10.58 -5.79
CA VAL A 105 8.65 11.93 -5.71
C VAL A 105 7.85 12.12 -4.41
N ILE A 106 7.13 11.10 -3.94
CA ILE A 106 6.42 11.15 -2.64
C ILE A 106 7.42 11.31 -1.48
N ASP A 107 8.51 10.56 -1.52
CA ASP A 107 9.54 10.62 -0.49
C ASP A 107 10.19 12.01 -0.48
N ARG A 108 10.56 12.52 -1.66
CA ARG A 108 11.10 13.88 -1.85
C ARG A 108 10.16 14.96 -1.33
N LEU A 109 8.87 14.88 -1.68
CA LEU A 109 7.83 15.79 -1.18
C LEU A 109 7.75 15.78 0.35
N SER A 110 7.94 14.61 0.97
CA SER A 110 7.82 14.43 2.41
C SER A 110 9.07 14.94 3.15
N THR A 111 10.27 14.66 2.66
CA THR A 111 11.54 14.88 3.37
C THR A 111 12.33 16.12 2.93
N GLU A 112 12.42 16.37 1.63
CA GLU A 112 13.36 17.34 1.03
C GLU A 112 12.71 18.69 0.72
N SER A 113 11.45 18.67 0.26
CA SER A 113 10.77 19.88 -0.20
C SER A 113 10.32 20.77 0.97
N LYS A 114 10.97 21.95 1.06
CA LYS A 114 10.74 22.99 2.06
C LYS A 114 10.40 24.35 1.46
N THR A 115 10.62 24.54 0.17
CA THR A 115 10.29 25.78 -0.55
C THR A 115 8.98 25.62 -1.29
N GLU A 116 8.28 26.73 -1.51
CA GLU A 116 6.99 26.75 -2.21
C GLU A 116 7.12 26.18 -3.63
N ALA A 117 8.13 26.64 -4.38
CA ALA A 117 8.37 26.18 -5.75
C ALA A 117 8.69 24.68 -5.83
N ALA A 118 9.44 24.12 -4.87
CA ALA A 118 9.73 22.70 -4.83
C ALA A 118 8.48 21.85 -4.54
N LEU A 119 7.65 22.28 -3.59
CA LEU A 119 6.39 21.59 -3.30
C LEU A 119 5.42 21.61 -4.49
N VAL A 120 5.29 22.74 -5.18
CA VAL A 120 4.48 22.83 -6.39
C VAL A 120 5.07 21.95 -7.50
N GLY A 121 6.38 21.98 -7.71
CA GLY A 121 7.07 21.15 -8.70
C GLY A 121 6.83 19.66 -8.46
N ASP A 122 6.98 19.20 -7.22
CA ASP A 122 6.74 17.80 -6.84
C ASP A 122 5.28 17.38 -7.05
N LEU A 123 4.32 18.24 -6.68
CA LEU A 123 2.89 17.94 -6.87
C LEU A 123 2.50 17.88 -8.35
N ASN A 124 3.09 18.75 -9.18
CA ASN A 124 2.89 18.72 -10.62
C ASN A 124 3.55 17.50 -11.25
N GLU A 125 4.76 17.12 -10.83
CA GLU A 125 5.41 15.89 -11.29
C GLU A 125 4.59 14.65 -10.92
N LEU A 126 3.99 14.61 -9.72
CA LEU A 126 3.05 13.55 -9.35
C LEU A 126 1.82 13.54 -10.26
N GLN A 127 1.29 14.70 -10.64
CA GLN A 127 0.17 14.80 -11.57
C GLN A 127 0.54 14.27 -12.95
N ASP A 128 1.70 14.68 -13.49
CA ASP A 128 2.20 14.24 -14.79
C ASP A 128 2.42 12.72 -14.83
N LEU A 129 2.93 12.15 -13.73
CA LEU A 129 3.06 10.70 -13.59
C LEU A 129 1.69 10.01 -13.62
N VAL A 130 0.68 10.53 -12.92
CA VAL A 130 -0.70 10.00 -12.95
C VAL A 130 -1.31 10.06 -14.35
N ILE A 131 -1.08 11.14 -15.09
CA ILE A 131 -1.52 11.29 -16.49
C ILE A 131 -0.83 10.25 -17.37
N ALA A 132 0.50 10.10 -17.23
CA ALA A 132 1.29 9.15 -18.01
C ALA A 132 0.88 7.69 -17.76
N THR A 133 0.57 7.31 -16.51
CA THR A 133 0.08 5.97 -16.17
C THR A 133 -1.42 5.77 -16.36
N ARG A 134 -2.18 6.82 -16.72
CA ARG A 134 -3.64 6.80 -16.82
C ARG A 134 -4.29 6.36 -15.50
N GLY A 135 -3.78 6.87 -14.39
CA GLY A 135 -4.20 6.52 -13.04
C GLY A 135 -3.03 6.29 -12.08
N LEU A 136 -3.35 5.79 -10.89
CA LEU A 136 -2.36 5.48 -9.86
C LEU A 136 -1.60 4.19 -10.20
N PRO A 137 -0.28 4.12 -9.94
CA PRO A 137 0.50 2.92 -10.16
C PRO A 137 0.05 1.77 -9.25
N LEU A 138 0.28 0.54 -9.72
CA LEU A 138 -0.23 -0.67 -9.08
C LEU A 138 0.22 -0.78 -7.60
N GLY A 139 -0.76 -0.98 -6.73
CA GLY A 139 -0.55 -1.16 -5.30
C GLY A 139 -0.42 0.13 -4.48
N ILE A 140 -0.56 1.31 -5.08
CA ILE A 140 -0.66 2.58 -4.35
C ILE A 140 -2.12 3.00 -4.26
N LYS A 141 -2.62 3.18 -3.03
CA LYS A 141 -4.00 3.62 -2.77
C LYS A 141 -4.08 5.14 -2.68
N LYS A 142 -5.13 5.73 -3.26
CA LYS A 142 -5.38 7.19 -3.17
C LYS A 142 -5.42 7.70 -1.72
N GLU A 143 -6.01 6.92 -0.82
CA GLU A 143 -6.13 7.28 0.60
C GLU A 143 -4.77 7.36 1.30
N GLU A 144 -3.81 6.51 0.93
CA GLU A 144 -2.45 6.54 1.49
C GLU A 144 -1.65 7.75 0.98
N LEU A 145 -1.82 8.08 -0.31
CA LEU A 145 -1.25 9.30 -0.89
C LEU A 145 -1.80 10.55 -0.17
N TYR A 146 -3.12 10.66 -0.04
CA TYR A 146 -3.76 11.80 0.63
C TYR A 146 -3.35 11.91 2.10
N LYS A 147 -3.23 10.80 2.83
CA LYS A 147 -2.71 10.80 4.20
C LYS A 147 -1.29 11.34 4.28
N THR A 148 -0.43 10.97 3.33
CA THR A 148 0.96 11.45 3.29
C THR A 148 1.04 12.94 3.04
N ILE A 149 0.29 13.45 2.05
CA ILE A 149 0.25 14.89 1.76
C ILE A 149 -0.39 15.68 2.91
N ARG A 150 -1.45 15.16 3.54
CA ARG A 150 -2.07 15.81 4.72
C ARG A 150 -1.12 15.86 5.93
N ARG A 151 -0.32 14.82 6.14
CA ARG A 151 0.74 14.83 7.16
C ARG A 151 1.76 15.92 6.89
N LYS A 152 2.15 16.11 5.62
CA LYS A 152 3.05 17.21 5.21
C LYS A 152 2.40 18.58 5.42
N LYS A 153 1.13 18.75 5.04
CA LYS A 153 0.34 19.97 5.28
C LYS A 153 0.26 20.33 6.77
N ALA A 154 0.12 19.34 7.65
CA ALA A 154 0.10 19.55 9.10
C ALA A 154 1.43 20.06 9.68
N GLN A 155 2.54 19.97 8.93
CA GLN A 155 3.84 20.55 9.34
C GLN A 155 3.89 22.07 9.21
N GLY A 156 2.85 22.71 8.65
CA GLY A 156 2.61 24.15 8.75
C GLY A 156 3.02 24.99 7.53
N PHE A 157 4.01 24.57 6.75
CA PHE A 157 4.39 25.28 5.52
C PHE A 157 3.52 24.83 4.34
N TRP A 158 2.42 25.55 4.09
CA TRP A 158 1.45 25.22 3.04
C TRP A 158 0.79 26.47 2.42
N PRO A 159 1.48 27.16 1.49
CA PRO A 159 0.95 28.34 0.82
C PRO A 159 -0.15 28.00 -0.21
N THR A 160 -0.88 29.02 -0.65
CA THR A 160 -2.05 28.87 -1.54
C THR A 160 -1.71 28.23 -2.89
N ALA A 161 -0.52 28.52 -3.47
CA ALA A 161 -0.12 27.92 -4.74
C ALA A 161 0.04 26.39 -4.63
N VAL A 162 0.57 25.91 -3.50
CA VAL A 162 0.70 24.48 -3.21
C VAL A 162 -0.68 23.83 -3.04
N GLU A 163 -1.63 24.53 -2.41
CA GLU A 163 -3.02 24.05 -2.32
C GLU A 163 -3.65 23.89 -3.70
N TYR A 164 -3.44 24.84 -4.62
CA TYR A 164 -3.97 24.71 -5.99
C TYR A 164 -3.39 23.50 -6.73
N ALA A 165 -2.08 23.28 -6.64
CA ALA A 165 -1.43 22.11 -7.23
C ALA A 165 -1.96 20.79 -6.62
N TYR A 166 -2.16 20.76 -5.30
CA TYR A 166 -2.74 19.60 -4.62
C TYR A 166 -4.18 19.31 -5.05
N GLN A 167 -5.03 20.33 -5.17
CA GLN A 167 -6.40 20.17 -5.66
C GLN A 167 -6.44 19.77 -7.14
N ALA A 168 -5.47 20.22 -7.96
CA ALA A 168 -5.32 19.73 -9.32
C ALA A 168 -5.01 18.22 -9.36
N LEU A 169 -4.05 17.76 -8.56
CA LEU A 169 -3.73 16.33 -8.42
C LEU A 169 -4.94 15.49 -7.98
N ILE A 170 -5.71 15.95 -6.99
CA ILE A 170 -6.92 15.22 -6.53
C ILE A 170 -7.94 15.08 -7.66
N ARG A 171 -8.19 16.17 -8.42
CA ARG A 171 -9.13 16.16 -9.54
C ARG A 171 -8.66 15.23 -10.65
N GLU A 172 -7.36 15.23 -10.95
CA GLU A 172 -6.79 14.35 -11.97
C GLU A 172 -6.94 12.88 -11.57
N ILE A 173 -6.60 12.52 -10.33
CA ILE A 173 -6.78 11.14 -9.84
C ILE A 173 -8.26 10.74 -9.90
N ALA A 174 -9.17 11.63 -9.52
CA ALA A 174 -10.61 11.36 -9.60
C ALA A 174 -11.10 11.18 -11.04
N TYR A 175 -10.57 11.98 -11.98
CA TYR A 175 -10.89 11.89 -13.41
C TYR A 175 -10.42 10.55 -14.00
N GLN A 176 -9.17 10.15 -13.75
CA GLN A 176 -8.61 8.89 -14.25
C GLN A 176 -9.28 7.64 -13.64
N GLN A 177 -9.81 7.74 -12.43
CA GLN A 177 -10.50 6.64 -11.74
C GLN A 177 -12.03 6.66 -11.92
N SER A 178 -12.57 7.66 -12.60
CA SER A 178 -14.01 7.75 -12.85
C SER A 178 -14.45 6.67 -13.84
N PRO A 179 -15.55 5.94 -13.57
CA PRO A 179 -16.08 4.94 -14.51
C PRO A 179 -16.73 5.57 -15.76
N ASN A 180 -16.97 6.88 -15.76
CA ASN A 180 -17.77 7.58 -16.79
C ASN A 180 -16.93 8.45 -17.75
N THR A 181 -15.62 8.28 -17.80
CA THR A 181 -14.78 8.96 -18.79
C THR A 181 -14.84 8.20 -20.11
N GLU A 182 -15.92 8.41 -20.87
CA GLU A 182 -15.83 8.32 -22.33
C GLU A 182 -14.72 9.31 -22.72
N ARG A 183 -13.59 8.78 -23.17
CA ARG A 183 -12.48 9.63 -23.56
C ARG A 183 -12.95 10.41 -24.76
N ASP A 184 -12.97 11.74 -24.66
CA ASP A 184 -13.15 12.68 -25.79
C ASP A 184 -12.00 12.59 -26.82
N GLU A 185 -11.40 11.41 -27.00
CA GLU A 185 -10.35 11.09 -27.98
C GLU A 185 -10.95 10.78 -29.38
N SER A 186 -12.27 10.94 -29.59
CA SER A 186 -12.96 10.67 -30.85
C SER A 186 -13.84 11.83 -31.36
N ASN A 187 -13.25 13.02 -31.53
CA ASN A 187 -13.79 13.98 -32.50
C ASN A 187 -12.68 14.45 -33.45
N PRO A 188 -12.42 13.73 -34.56
CA PRO A 188 -11.68 14.31 -35.67
C PRO A 188 -12.57 15.39 -36.33
N LEU A 189 -12.18 16.66 -36.20
CA LEU A 189 -12.68 17.75 -37.05
C LEU A 189 -12.21 17.54 -38.49
#